data_AF-A0A8H3LSF9-F1
#
_entry.id   AF-A0A8H3LSF9-F1
#
_cell.length_a   1.000
_cell.length_b   1.000
_cell.length_c   1.000
_cell.angle_alpha   90.00
_cell.angle_beta   90.00
_cell.angle_gamma   90.00
#
_symmetry.space_group_name_H-M   'P 1'
#
loop_
_entity.id
_entity.type
_entity.pdbx_description
1 polymer ?
#
loop_
_entity_poly.entity_id
_entity_poly.type
_entity_poly.pdbx_seq_one_letter_code
_entity_poly.pdbx_strand_id
1 'polypeptide(L)'
;MSATTENCIELTKSTENYIGYEDLISYLTNESKNLSYRSFLNFNRDTIIASLTSLTSSSSTLAKWQNFNITWYNRFLSAAKELLEPNAFIELKKRLI
;
A
#
# COMPACT_ATOMS: atom_id res chain seq x y z
N MET A 1 -23.14 -13.75 -36.34
CA MET A 1 -23.82 -12.81 -35.42
C MET A 1 -23.25 -13.01 -34.01
N SER A 2 -22.71 -11.93 -33.42
CA SER A 2 -22.42 -11.61 -31.99
C SER A 2 -21.92 -12.72 -31.04
N ALA A 3 -20.69 -12.69 -30.51
CA ALA A 3 -20.17 -11.94 -29.33
C ALA A 3 -20.98 -12.20 -28.04
N THR A 4 -20.40 -12.67 -26.93
CA THR A 4 -19.60 -11.84 -26.01
C THR A 4 -18.60 -12.65 -25.17
N THR A 5 -17.44 -12.06 -24.99
CA THR A 5 -16.33 -12.39 -24.10
C THR A 5 -16.68 -12.30 -22.61
N GLU A 6 -16.44 -13.36 -21.84
CA GLU A 6 -16.09 -13.23 -20.42
C GLU A 6 -14.61 -13.54 -20.27
N ASN A 7 -13.84 -12.50 -20.58
CA ASN A 7 -12.46 -12.35 -20.16
C ASN A 7 -12.48 -12.07 -18.65
N CYS A 8 -12.66 -13.11 -17.85
CA CYS A 8 -12.20 -13.08 -16.47
C CYS A 8 -10.68 -13.16 -16.58
N ILE A 9 -10.04 -11.99 -16.70
CA ILE A 9 -8.64 -11.85 -16.35
C ILE A 9 -8.59 -12.26 -14.88
N GLU A 10 -8.30 -13.54 -14.68
CA GLU A 10 -7.86 -14.10 -13.42
C GLU A 10 -6.72 -13.18 -13.00
N LEU A 11 -7.00 -12.34 -12.01
CA LEU A 11 -6.05 -11.40 -11.46
C LEU A 11 -5.05 -12.24 -10.65
N THR A 12 -4.24 -13.04 -11.34
CA THR A 12 -3.07 -13.76 -10.81
C THR A 12 -1.95 -12.75 -10.60
N LYS A 13 -2.23 -11.68 -9.87
CA LYS A 13 -1.22 -10.77 -9.35
C LYS A 13 -1.02 -11.21 -7.92
N SER A 14 0.00 -12.05 -7.72
CA SER A 14 0.62 -12.37 -6.43
C SER A 14 0.21 -11.35 -5.38
N THR A 15 -0.78 -11.68 -4.54
CA THR A 15 -1.05 -10.96 -3.30
C THR A 15 0.32 -10.84 -2.63
N GLU A 16 0.86 -9.64 -2.54
CA GLU A 16 2.16 -9.48 -1.91
C GLU A 16 1.97 -9.94 -0.45
N ASN A 17 2.51 -11.11 -0.10
CA ASN A 17 2.24 -11.84 1.15
C ASN A 17 2.82 -11.18 2.41
N TYR A 18 2.94 -9.85 2.46
CA TYR A 18 3.38 -9.16 3.66
C TYR A 18 2.21 -8.75 4.54
N ILE A 19 2.46 -8.80 5.85
CA ILE A 19 1.55 -8.27 6.87
C ILE A 19 1.24 -6.81 6.55
N GLY A 20 -0.05 -6.49 6.45
CA GLY A 20 -0.56 -5.15 6.13
C GLY A 20 -0.77 -4.85 4.65
N TYR A 21 -0.65 -5.85 3.76
CA TYR A 21 -1.07 -5.70 2.36
C TYR A 21 -2.55 -5.32 2.25
N GLU A 22 -3.44 -6.09 2.90
CA GLU A 22 -4.89 -5.81 2.86
C GLU A 22 -5.25 -4.45 3.45
N ASP A 23 -4.56 -4.02 4.52
CA ASP A 23 -4.72 -2.69 5.10
C ASP A 23 -4.32 -1.58 4.12
N LEU A 24 -3.26 -1.79 3.33
CA LEU A 24 -2.83 -0.87 2.27
C LEU A 24 -3.88 -0.78 1.15
N ILE A 25 -4.37 -1.92 0.67
CA ILE A 25 -5.38 -1.95 -0.40
C ILE A 25 -6.68 -1.28 0.08
N SER A 26 -7.18 -1.68 1.25
CA SER A 26 -8.40 -1.11 1.84
C SER A 26 -8.28 0.40 2.00
N TYR A 27 -7.13 0.90 2.47
CA TYR A 27 -6.89 2.32 2.59
C TYR A 27 -6.94 3.06 1.25
N LEU A 28 -6.27 2.53 0.22
CA LEU A 28 -6.22 3.17 -1.10
C LEU A 28 -7.57 3.15 -1.81
N THR A 29 -8.39 2.13 -1.58
CA THR A 29 -9.70 1.98 -2.23
C THR A 29 -10.81 2.75 -1.51
N ASN A 30 -10.78 2.79 -0.17
CA ASN A 30 -11.94 3.24 0.61
C ASN A 30 -11.77 4.62 1.25
N GLU A 31 -10.54 5.09 1.47
CA GLU A 31 -10.26 6.28 2.28
C GLU A 31 -9.94 7.54 1.47
N SER A 32 -10.91 7.99 0.66
CA SER A 32 -10.76 9.13 -0.28
C SER A 32 -10.25 10.44 0.34
N LYS A 33 -10.56 10.69 1.63
CA LYS A 33 -10.08 11.88 2.36
C LYS A 33 -8.69 11.69 2.95
N ASN A 34 -8.27 10.46 3.18
CA ASN A 34 -7.05 10.16 3.91
C ASN A 34 -5.88 9.80 3.00
N LEU A 35 -6.00 9.77 1.67
CA LEU A 35 -4.97 9.35 0.69
C LEU A 35 -3.51 9.88 0.81
N SER A 36 -3.10 10.59 1.86
CA SER A 36 -1.70 10.81 2.21
C SER A 36 -1.03 9.59 2.86
N TYR A 37 0.27 9.42 2.58
CA TYR A 37 1.11 8.40 3.23
C TYR A 37 1.22 8.62 4.74
N ARG A 38 1.24 9.89 5.19
CA ARG A 38 1.31 10.22 6.62
C ARG A 38 0.07 9.73 7.36
N SER A 39 -1.11 9.93 6.80
CA SER A 39 -2.36 9.43 7.37
C SER A 39 -2.40 7.88 7.36
N PHE A 40 -1.86 7.25 6.31
CA PHE A 40 -1.77 5.79 6.21
C PHE A 40 -0.92 5.22 7.35
N LEU A 41 0.25 5.81 7.60
CA LEU A 41 1.14 5.43 8.69
C LEU A 41 0.47 5.58 10.06
N ASN A 42 -0.31 6.64 10.25
CA ASN A 42 -0.98 6.90 11.53
C ASN A 42 -2.14 5.93 11.77
N PHE A 43 -2.92 5.64 10.73
CA PHE A 43 -4.08 4.74 10.81
C PHE A 43 -3.67 3.27 10.98
N ASN A 44 -2.64 2.83 10.27
CA ASN A 44 -2.21 1.42 10.24
C ASN A 44 -0.95 1.17 11.08
N ARG A 45 -0.66 2.03 12.07
CA ARG A 45 0.59 2.00 12.83
C ARG A 45 0.86 0.63 13.45
N ASP A 46 -0.15 0.00 14.03
CA ASP A 46 0.02 -1.28 14.74
C ASP A 46 0.30 -2.42 13.78
N THR A 47 -0.42 -2.51 12.66
CA THR A 47 -0.12 -3.44 11.56
C THR A 47 1.30 -3.26 11.06
N ILE A 48 1.70 -2.02 10.85
CA ILE A 48 3.03 -1.66 10.36
C ILE A 48 4.09 -2.12 11.38
N ILE A 49 3.93 -1.82 12.66
CA ILE A 49 4.84 -2.30 13.72
C ILE A 49 4.86 -3.84 13.78
N ALA A 50 3.70 -4.50 13.68
CA ALA A 50 3.61 -5.96 13.68
C ALA A 50 4.38 -6.58 12.50
N SER A 51 4.25 -5.99 11.30
CA SER A 51 5.01 -6.43 10.13
C SER A 51 6.52 -6.36 10.35
N LEU A 52 7.01 -5.33 11.06
CA LEU A 52 8.42 -5.19 11.42
C LEU A 52 8.87 -6.26 12.43
N THR A 53 8.08 -6.51 13.46
CA THR A 53 8.41 -7.52 14.48
C THR A 53 8.46 -8.94 13.91
N SER A 54 7.64 -9.24 12.90
CA SER A 54 7.68 -10.53 12.20
C SER A 54 8.99 -10.76 11.42
N LEU A 55 9.65 -9.67 10.99
CA LEU A 55 10.85 -9.71 10.17
C LEU A 55 12.14 -9.76 10.99
N THR A 56 12.13 -9.40 12.28
CA THR A 56 13.36 -9.31 13.07
C THR A 56 13.19 -9.74 14.52
N SER A 57 14.06 -10.63 15.00
CA SER A 57 14.13 -11.09 16.40
C SER A 57 14.95 -10.18 17.34
N SER A 58 15.41 -9.01 16.86
CA SER A 58 16.34 -8.12 17.59
C SER A 58 15.81 -6.70 17.70
N SER A 59 16.30 -5.96 18.71
CA SER A 59 15.89 -4.58 18.97
C SER A 59 15.99 -3.68 17.72
N SER A 60 15.00 -2.80 17.56
CA SER A 60 14.87 -1.92 16.41
C SER A 60 15.91 -0.80 16.48
N THR A 61 16.81 -0.74 15.49
CA THR A 61 17.75 0.37 15.33
C THR A 61 17.13 1.48 14.47
N LEU A 62 17.61 2.72 14.58
CA LEU A 62 17.14 3.84 13.75
C LEU A 62 17.24 3.53 12.24
N ALA A 63 18.34 2.90 11.82
CA ALA A 63 18.55 2.49 10.43
C ALA A 63 17.47 1.50 9.94
N LYS A 64 17.04 0.57 10.79
CA LYS A 64 15.94 -0.35 10.47
C LYS A 64 14.62 0.40 10.28
N TRP A 65 14.31 1.37 11.14
CA TRP A 65 13.10 2.20 11.00
C TRP A 65 13.10 3.03 9.72
N GLN A 66 14.24 3.60 9.33
CA GLN A 66 14.38 4.34 8.08
C GLN A 66 14.16 3.43 6.86
N ASN A 67 14.84 2.28 6.82
CA ASN A 67 14.67 1.32 5.73
C ASN A 67 13.22 0.84 5.61
N PHE A 68 12.58 0.63 6.76
CA PHE A 68 11.22 0.17 6.83
C PHE A 68 10.21 1.24 6.37
N ASN A 69 10.42 2.51 6.76
CA ASN A 69 9.64 3.62 6.24
C ASN A 69 9.79 3.76 4.70
N ILE A 70 11.01 3.59 4.17
CA ILE A 70 11.25 3.60 2.71
C ILE A 70 10.49 2.44 2.04
N THR A 71 10.50 1.26 2.65
CA THR A 71 9.81 0.07 2.14
C THR A 71 8.30 0.30 2.04
N TRP A 72 7.67 0.80 3.10
CA TRP A 72 6.23 1.08 3.11
C TRP A 72 5.84 2.23 2.18
N TYR A 73 6.70 3.26 2.07
CA TYR A 73 6.49 4.35 1.11
C TYR A 73 6.48 3.84 -0.34
N ASN A 74 7.42 2.97 -0.69
CA ASN A 74 7.49 2.38 -2.03
C ASN A 74 6.29 1.49 -2.33
N ARG A 75 5.87 0.66 -1.37
CA ARG A 75 4.64 -0.16 -1.48
C ARG A 75 3.41 0.71 -1.70
N PHE A 76 3.28 1.76 -0.89
CA PHE A 76 2.18 2.71 -0.99
C PHE A 76 2.11 3.36 -2.38
N LEU A 77 3.23 3.87 -2.88
CA LEU A 77 3.29 4.47 -4.22
C LEU A 77 3.02 3.46 -5.33
N SER A 78 3.53 2.24 -5.20
CA SER A 78 3.32 1.17 -6.19
C SER A 78 1.84 0.78 -6.26
N ALA A 79 1.23 0.45 -5.12
CA ALA A 79 -0.17 0.09 -5.05
C ALA A 79 -1.09 1.25 -5.49
N ALA A 80 -0.78 2.49 -5.07
CA ALA A 80 -1.55 3.66 -5.49
C ALA A 80 -1.48 3.88 -7.01
N LYS A 81 -0.33 3.65 -7.64
CA LYS A 81 -0.17 3.77 -9.10
C LYS A 81 -0.97 2.69 -9.85
N GLU A 82 -1.14 1.52 -9.25
CA GLU A 82 -1.86 0.40 -9.86
C GLU A 82 -3.38 0.49 -9.67
N LEU A 83 -3.83 1.04 -8.55
CA LEU A 83 -5.26 1.06 -8.18
C LEU A 83 -5.97 2.36 -8.55
N LEU A 84 -5.25 3.49 -8.57
CA LEU A 84 -5.87 4.80 -8.79
C LEU A 84 -5.77 5.22 -10.25
N GLU A 85 -6.85 5.86 -10.74
CA GLU A 85 -6.82 6.56 -12.02
C GLU A 85 -5.66 7.58 -12.06
N PRO A 86 -5.03 7.82 -13.23
CA PRO A 86 -3.83 8.68 -13.33
C PRO A 86 -3.98 10.05 -12.67
N ASN A 87 -5.15 10.69 -12.81
CA ASN A 87 -5.43 11.99 -12.18
C ASN A 87 -5.52 11.89 -10.66
N ALA A 88 -6.13 10.83 -10.13
CA ALA A 88 -6.21 10.60 -8.68
C ALA A 88 -4.82 10.30 -8.10
N PHE A 89 -3.98 9.54 -8.81
CA PHE A 89 -2.59 9.31 -8.41
C PHE A 89 -1.76 10.61 -8.42
N ILE A 90 -1.93 11.47 -9.42
CA ILE A 90 -1.27 12.79 -9.47
C ILE A 90 -1.66 13.66 -8.27
N GLU A 91 -2.96 13.72 -7.94
CA GLU A 91 -3.46 14.46 -6.78
C GLU A 91 -2.94 13.88 -5.46
N LEU A 92 -2.87 12.55 -5.34
CA LEU A 92 -2.28 11.88 -4.19
C LEU A 92 -0.82 12.32 -3.98
N LYS A 93 0.00 12.38 -5.05
CA LYS A 93 1.41 12.79 -4.93
C LYS A 93 1.59 14.22 -4.45
N LYS A 94 0.65 15.12 -4.76
CA LYS A 94 0.68 16.51 -4.24
C LYS A 94 0.47 16.58 -2.73
N ARG A 95 -0.17 15.58 -2.13
CA ARG A 95 -0.47 15.49 -0.68
C ARG A 95 0.60 14.73 0.12
N LEU A 96 1.66 14.27 -0.54
CA LEU A 96 2.76 13.54 0.11
C LEU A 96 3.85 14.47 0.67
N ILE A 97 3.76 15.78 0.42
CA ILE A 97 4.69 16.82 0.86
C ILE A 97 4.16 17.47 2.14
#